data_AF-A0A357HFA5-F1
#
_entry.id   AF-A0A357HFA5-F1
#
_cell.length_a   1.000
_cell.length_b   1.000
_cell.length_c   1.000
_cell.angle_alpha   90.00
_cell.angle_beta   90.00
_cell.angle_gamma   90.00
#
_symmetry.space_group_name_H-M   'P 1'
#
loop_
_entity.id
_entity.type
_entity.pdbx_description
1 polymer ?
#
loop_
_entity_poly.entity_id
_entity_poly.type
_entity_poly.pdbx_seq_one_letter_code
_entity_poly.pdbx_strand_id
1 'polypeptide(L)'
;INMDWRGKIKKVVDDINWIPEWGQDREHEWLDNMGDWMISKKRFWGLALPIWTFEDDSFYVVGSKEELKELAVEGWDEFEGNSPHRPWIDKVKIKHPESGLIGQRIVDVGNPWLDAGIVPFSTMGYTTDKDYWKEWFPGDFVTECFPGQFRNWFYSLLAMSAELEETAPFKTLLGHGLVKDETGRDMHKSWGNAIWFDDAAEKMGVDVMRWMYATQN
;
A
#
# COMPACT_ATOMS: atom_id res chain seq x y z
N ILE A 1 -2.73 -12.76 -20.91
CA ILE A 1 -1.99 -11.84 -20.03
C ILE A 1 -0.97 -12.69 -19.29
N ASN A 2 0.31 -12.34 -19.39
CA ASN A 2 1.37 -13.09 -18.73
C ASN A 2 1.37 -12.75 -17.22
N MET A 3 1.31 -13.76 -16.35
CA MET A 3 1.18 -13.61 -14.89
C MET A 3 2.49 -13.91 -14.14
N ASP A 4 3.63 -13.87 -14.84
CA ASP A 4 4.96 -14.16 -14.28
C ASP A 4 5.30 -13.37 -13.01
N TRP A 5 4.73 -12.18 -12.83
CA TRP A 5 4.92 -11.35 -11.63
C TRP A 5 4.46 -12.05 -10.34
N ARG A 6 3.45 -12.93 -10.40
CA ARG A 6 3.01 -13.72 -9.23
C ARG A 6 4.12 -14.62 -8.72
N GLY A 7 4.93 -15.17 -9.62
CA GLY A 7 6.06 -16.02 -9.28
C GLY A 7 7.11 -15.30 -8.45
N LYS A 8 7.37 -14.00 -8.74
CA LYS A 8 8.26 -13.17 -7.91
C LYS A 8 7.69 -13.00 -6.50
N ILE A 9 6.39 -12.71 -6.40
CA ILE A 9 5.72 -12.51 -5.11
C ILE A 9 5.74 -13.81 -4.29
N LYS A 10 5.46 -14.95 -4.92
CA LYS A 10 5.48 -16.26 -4.25
C LYS A 10 6.84 -16.60 -3.65
N LYS A 11 7.94 -16.26 -4.33
CA LYS A 11 9.29 -16.48 -3.79
C LYS A 11 9.51 -15.71 -2.49
N VAL A 12 9.12 -14.44 -2.45
CA VAL A 12 9.29 -13.64 -1.23
C VAL A 12 8.33 -14.07 -0.11
N VAL A 13 7.18 -14.67 -0.44
CA VAL A 13 6.26 -15.28 0.54
C VAL A 13 6.91 -16.45 1.27
N ASP A 14 7.75 -17.21 0.58
CA ASP A 14 8.42 -18.41 1.12
C ASP A 14 9.54 -18.09 2.13
N ASP A 15 10.07 -16.85 2.10
CA ASP A 15 11.12 -16.40 3.01
C ASP A 15 10.59 -15.90 4.37
N ILE A 16 9.27 -15.87 4.54
CA ILE A 16 8.60 -15.28 5.70
C ILE A 16 8.23 -16.36 6.71
N ASN A 17 8.45 -16.09 7.99
CA ASN A 17 7.90 -16.88 9.07
C ASN A 17 6.44 -16.50 9.34
N TRP A 18 5.50 -17.31 8.89
CA TRP A 18 4.06 -17.08 9.06
C TRP A 18 3.56 -17.69 10.37
N ILE A 19 2.87 -16.88 11.16
CA ILE A 19 2.22 -17.29 12.40
C ILE A 19 0.74 -16.94 12.31
N PRO A 20 -0.16 -17.92 12.37
CA PRO A 20 0.06 -19.36 12.20
C PRO A 20 0.59 -19.76 10.80
N GLU A 21 1.25 -20.92 10.72
CA GLU A 21 1.94 -21.43 9.53
C GLU A 21 1.02 -21.51 8.29
N TRP A 22 -0.24 -21.89 8.47
CA TRP A 22 -1.22 -21.99 7.38
C TRP A 22 -1.46 -20.65 6.66
N GLY A 23 -1.06 -19.51 7.24
CA GLY A 23 -1.11 -18.22 6.59
C GLY A 23 -0.34 -18.18 5.27
N GLN A 24 0.80 -18.88 5.20
CA GLN A 24 1.60 -19.00 3.97
C GLN A 24 0.80 -19.66 2.84
N ASP A 25 0.17 -20.81 3.13
CA ASP A 25 -0.64 -21.54 2.17
C ASP A 25 -1.80 -20.69 1.65
N ARG A 26 -2.40 -19.89 2.53
CA ARG A 26 -3.51 -19.00 2.19
C ARG A 26 -3.09 -17.85 1.26
N GLU A 27 -1.90 -17.28 1.48
CA GLU A 27 -1.33 -16.25 0.60
C GLU A 27 -1.02 -16.86 -0.78
N HIS A 28 -0.42 -18.05 -0.84
CA HIS A 28 -0.19 -18.77 -2.11
C HIS A 28 -1.49 -19.06 -2.87
N GLU A 29 -2.51 -19.57 -2.18
CA GLU A 29 -3.84 -19.84 -2.77
C GLU A 29 -4.44 -18.56 -3.36
N TRP A 30 -4.31 -17.42 -2.66
CA TRP A 30 -4.80 -16.15 -3.16
C TRP A 30 -4.02 -15.69 -4.41
N LEU A 31 -2.69 -15.80 -4.39
CA LEU A 31 -1.83 -15.45 -5.54
C LEU A 31 -2.13 -16.32 -6.77
N ASP A 32 -2.46 -17.60 -6.58
CA ASP A 32 -2.85 -18.49 -7.71
C ASP A 32 -4.12 -18.02 -8.42
N ASN A 33 -5.06 -17.44 -7.68
CA ASN A 33 -6.41 -17.17 -8.17
C ASN A 33 -6.68 -15.69 -8.46
N MET A 34 -5.84 -14.77 -7.97
CA MET A 34 -6.08 -13.33 -8.15
C MET A 34 -6.05 -12.92 -9.64
N GLY A 35 -6.61 -11.75 -9.96
CA GLY A 35 -6.48 -11.11 -11.28
C GLY A 35 -5.56 -9.88 -11.22
N ASP A 36 -5.51 -9.09 -12.29
CA ASP A 36 -4.71 -7.86 -12.28
C ASP A 36 -5.17 -6.89 -11.18
N TRP A 37 -4.20 -6.23 -10.53
CA TRP A 37 -4.50 -5.21 -9.54
C TRP A 37 -4.92 -3.91 -10.22
N MET A 38 -6.20 -3.56 -10.07
CA MET A 38 -6.72 -2.26 -10.50
C MET A 38 -6.28 -1.14 -9.55
N ILE A 39 -5.17 -0.49 -9.90
CA ILE A 39 -4.53 0.54 -9.09
C ILE A 39 -5.14 1.93 -9.23
N SER A 40 -5.90 2.23 -10.29
CA SER A 40 -6.49 3.56 -10.49
C SER A 40 -7.86 3.70 -9.83
N LYS A 41 -8.18 4.92 -9.37
CA LYS A 41 -9.45 5.30 -8.76
C LYS A 41 -9.90 6.68 -9.24
N LYS A 42 -11.18 6.79 -9.62
CA LYS A 42 -11.85 8.05 -9.93
C LYS A 42 -12.27 8.77 -8.65
N ARG A 43 -11.30 9.36 -7.93
CA ARG A 43 -11.48 10.09 -6.66
C ARG A 43 -10.69 11.40 -6.68
N PHE A 44 -10.93 12.25 -5.69
CA PHE A 44 -10.26 13.55 -5.55
C PHE A 44 -9.03 13.49 -4.62
N TRP A 45 -9.12 12.74 -3.52
CA TRP A 45 -8.05 12.61 -2.53
C TRP A 45 -7.35 11.26 -2.63
N GLY A 46 -6.03 11.29 -2.69
CA GLY A 46 -5.15 10.13 -2.86
C GLY A 46 -3.89 10.52 -3.63
N LEU A 47 -2.94 9.58 -3.74
CA LEU A 47 -1.73 9.76 -4.54
C LEU A 47 -2.09 10.00 -6.01
N ALA A 48 -1.73 11.17 -6.54
CA ALA A 48 -1.92 11.47 -7.95
C ALA A 48 -1.04 10.55 -8.80
N LEU A 49 -1.65 9.71 -9.66
CA LEU A 49 -0.88 8.84 -10.54
C LEU A 49 -0.07 9.69 -11.53
N PRO A 50 1.26 9.52 -11.61
CA PRO A 50 2.14 10.40 -12.36
C PRO A 50 2.18 10.03 -13.85
N ILE A 51 1.02 9.86 -14.47
CA ILE A 51 0.87 9.42 -15.86
C ILE A 51 0.27 10.56 -16.68
N TRP A 52 1.00 11.02 -17.70
CA TRP A 52 0.54 11.99 -18.68
C TRP A 52 0.20 11.28 -19.99
N THR A 53 -0.89 11.71 -20.62
CA THR A 53 -1.37 11.19 -21.91
C THR A 53 -1.37 12.28 -22.97
N PHE A 54 -1.18 11.88 -24.22
CA PHE A 54 -1.01 12.77 -25.37
C PHE A 54 -2.00 12.45 -26.49
N GLU A 55 -2.10 13.32 -27.49
CA GLU A 55 -3.09 13.18 -28.59
C GLU A 55 -2.82 11.99 -29.51
N ASP A 56 -1.60 11.44 -29.51
CA ASP A 56 -1.20 10.26 -30.29
C ASP A 56 -1.41 8.93 -29.54
N ASP A 57 -2.21 8.94 -28.47
CA ASP A 57 -2.46 7.81 -27.56
C ASP A 57 -1.23 7.29 -26.82
N SER A 58 -0.08 7.99 -26.90
CA SER A 58 1.08 7.70 -26.06
C SER A 58 0.86 8.16 -24.61
N PHE A 59 1.68 7.63 -23.71
CA PHE A 59 1.74 8.08 -22.32
C PHE A 59 3.18 8.15 -21.82
N TYR A 60 3.39 8.99 -20.81
CA TYR A 60 4.67 9.14 -20.13
C TYR A 60 4.46 9.08 -18.62
N VAL A 61 5.33 8.34 -17.92
CA VAL A 61 5.29 8.19 -16.46
C VAL A 61 6.42 9.01 -15.86
N VAL A 62 6.08 10.04 -15.11
CA VAL A 62 7.05 10.93 -14.47
C VAL A 62 7.52 10.31 -13.14
N GLY A 63 8.82 10.13 -12.99
CA GLY A 63 9.46 9.45 -11.86
C GLY A 63 9.91 10.36 -10.72
N SER A 64 10.06 11.67 -10.95
CA SER A 64 10.48 12.60 -9.89
C SER A 64 9.93 14.02 -10.06
N LYS A 65 10.05 14.83 -9.01
CA LYS A 65 9.67 16.24 -9.05
C LYS A 65 10.61 17.05 -9.95
N GLU A 66 11.88 16.68 -9.98
CA GLU A 66 12.92 17.28 -10.81
C GLU A 66 12.63 17.02 -12.28
N GLU A 67 12.32 15.76 -12.65
CA GLU A 67 11.91 15.41 -14.00
C GLU A 67 10.62 16.14 -14.40
N LEU A 68 9.64 16.23 -13.50
CA LEU A 68 8.42 16.99 -13.76
C LEU A 68 8.74 18.46 -14.08
N LYS A 69 9.70 19.07 -13.38
CA LYS A 69 10.13 20.46 -13.60
C LYS A 69 10.77 20.64 -14.98
N GLU A 70 11.61 19.70 -15.38
CA GLU A 70 12.30 19.73 -16.67
C GLU A 70 11.34 19.57 -17.86
N LEU A 71 10.32 18.72 -17.70
CA LEU A 71 9.34 18.44 -18.76
C LEU A 71 8.18 19.46 -18.80
N ALA A 72 7.95 20.19 -17.71
CA ALA A 72 6.82 21.13 -17.60
C ALA A 72 6.95 22.29 -18.61
N VAL A 73 5.88 22.49 -19.38
CA VAL A 73 5.75 23.63 -20.32
C VAL A 73 4.66 24.61 -19.91
N GLU A 74 3.72 24.20 -19.06
CA GLU A 74 2.65 25.03 -18.50
C GLU A 74 2.33 24.61 -17.06
N GLY A 75 1.78 25.55 -16.27
CA GLY A 75 1.21 25.27 -14.94
C GLY A 75 2.22 25.08 -13.80
N TRP A 76 3.54 25.13 -14.08
CA TRP A 76 4.57 24.98 -13.05
C TRP A 76 4.44 26.04 -11.94
N ASP A 77 4.27 27.30 -12.30
CA ASP A 77 4.16 28.40 -11.32
C ASP A 77 2.94 28.26 -10.39
N GLU A 78 1.87 27.60 -10.85
CA GLU A 78 0.69 27.31 -10.03
C GLU A 78 0.86 26.07 -9.15
N PHE A 79 1.77 25.17 -9.54
CA PHE A 79 2.09 23.95 -8.82
C PHE A 79 3.20 24.16 -7.78
N GLU A 80 4.24 24.91 -8.11
CA GLU A 80 5.39 25.15 -7.26
C GLU A 80 4.96 25.78 -5.92
N GLY A 81 5.51 25.25 -4.82
CA GLY A 81 5.10 25.61 -3.46
C GLY A 81 3.88 24.86 -2.92
N ASN A 82 3.17 24.08 -3.73
CA ASN A 82 2.07 23.21 -3.29
C ASN A 82 2.50 21.74 -3.18
N SER A 83 1.62 20.92 -2.56
CA SER A 83 1.80 19.47 -2.53
C SER A 83 1.49 18.85 -3.91
N PRO A 84 2.06 17.67 -4.26
CA PRO A 84 1.77 16.94 -5.50
C PRO A 84 0.40 16.25 -5.51
N HIS A 85 -0.59 16.91 -4.91
CA HIS A 85 -1.98 16.47 -4.88
C HIS A 85 -2.81 17.28 -5.86
N ARG A 86 -4.00 16.75 -6.17
CA ARG A 86 -5.06 17.52 -6.81
C ARG A 86 -5.48 18.68 -5.90
N PRO A 87 -5.80 19.86 -6.44
CA PRO A 87 -5.88 20.19 -7.86
C PRO A 87 -4.55 20.65 -8.48
N TRP A 88 -3.51 20.87 -7.69
CA TRP A 88 -2.29 21.57 -8.13
C TRP A 88 -1.54 20.83 -9.23
N ILE A 89 -1.33 19.53 -9.03
CA ILE A 89 -0.60 18.68 -10.00
C ILE A 89 -1.34 18.54 -11.34
N ASP A 90 -2.68 18.68 -11.34
CA ASP A 90 -3.50 18.58 -12.56
C ASP A 90 -3.29 19.77 -13.51
N LYS A 91 -2.72 20.87 -13.02
CA LYS A 91 -2.44 22.07 -13.82
C LYS A 91 -1.18 21.93 -14.67
N VAL A 92 -0.28 21.01 -14.31
CA VAL A 92 1.01 20.85 -14.98
C VAL A 92 0.83 20.10 -16.30
N LYS A 93 1.18 20.75 -17.41
CA LYS A 93 1.32 20.09 -18.71
C LYS A 93 2.78 19.85 -19.00
N ILE A 94 3.07 18.70 -19.60
CA ILE A 94 4.44 18.31 -19.95
C ILE A 94 4.60 18.17 -21.46
N LYS A 95 5.83 18.32 -21.94
CA LYS A 95 6.22 17.98 -23.31
C LYS A 95 6.74 16.54 -23.35
N HIS A 96 6.17 15.69 -24.21
CA HIS A 96 6.62 14.31 -24.40
C HIS A 96 8.10 14.31 -24.87
N PRO A 97 9.01 13.57 -24.22
CA PRO A 97 10.44 13.59 -24.58
C PRO A 97 10.71 13.14 -26.02
N GLU A 98 9.97 12.14 -26.52
CA GLU A 98 10.15 11.60 -27.86
C GLU A 98 9.33 12.33 -28.95
N SER A 99 8.00 12.43 -28.80
CA SER A 99 7.14 13.03 -29.84
C SER A 99 7.08 14.56 -29.81
N GLY A 100 7.47 15.19 -28.69
CA GLY A 100 7.38 16.64 -28.49
C GLY A 100 5.96 17.17 -28.31
N LEU A 101 4.94 16.30 -28.28
CA LEU A 101 3.55 16.66 -28.03
C LEU A 101 3.35 17.17 -26.60
N ILE A 102 2.32 18.00 -26.39
CA ILE A 102 1.97 18.50 -25.06
C ILE A 102 0.85 17.64 -24.49
N GLY A 103 1.05 17.12 -23.28
CA GLY A 103 0.14 16.19 -22.62
C GLY A 103 -0.37 16.70 -21.28
N GLN A 104 -1.44 16.08 -20.79
CA GLN A 104 -2.03 16.34 -19.49
C GLN A 104 -2.02 15.07 -18.64
N ARG A 105 -1.96 15.22 -17.32
CA ARG A 105 -2.04 14.11 -16.39
C ARG A 105 -3.43 13.47 -16.46
N ILE A 106 -3.51 12.15 -16.34
CA ILE A 106 -4.79 11.48 -16.06
C ILE A 106 -5.35 12.00 -14.74
N VAL A 107 -6.67 12.13 -14.60
CA VAL A 107 -7.27 12.66 -13.35
C VAL A 107 -7.33 11.65 -12.21
N ASP A 108 -7.07 10.38 -12.50
CA ASP A 108 -7.13 9.28 -11.55
C ASP A 108 -6.08 9.43 -10.43
N VAL A 109 -6.47 8.93 -9.25
CA VAL A 109 -5.57 8.77 -8.10
C VAL A 109 -5.34 7.28 -7.83
N GLY A 110 -4.26 6.97 -7.12
CA GLY A 110 -3.91 5.63 -6.71
C GLY A 110 -4.91 5.04 -5.71
N ASN A 111 -5.06 3.72 -5.78
CA ASN A 111 -5.68 2.92 -4.75
C ASN A 111 -4.90 3.12 -3.42
N PRO A 112 -5.55 3.36 -2.27
CA PRO A 112 -4.85 3.54 -1.00
C PRO A 112 -3.89 2.41 -0.60
N TRP A 113 -4.10 1.19 -1.10
CA TRP A 113 -3.16 0.09 -0.89
C TRP A 113 -1.84 0.26 -1.64
N LEU A 114 -1.78 1.08 -2.71
CA LEU A 114 -0.50 1.49 -3.29
C LEU A 114 0.33 2.25 -2.26
N ASP A 115 -0.28 3.27 -1.62
CA ASP A 115 0.38 4.09 -0.59
C ASP A 115 0.80 3.24 0.61
N ALA A 116 -0.08 2.33 1.05
CA ALA A 116 0.22 1.44 2.17
C ALA A 116 1.32 0.41 1.85
N GLY A 117 1.42 -0.04 0.60
CA GLY A 117 2.43 -1.01 0.15
C GLY A 117 3.84 -0.42 0.01
N ILE A 118 3.96 0.89 -0.22
CA ILE A 118 5.26 1.56 -0.38
C ILE A 118 5.83 2.11 0.93
N VAL A 119 5.15 1.95 2.07
CA VAL A 119 5.57 2.50 3.37
C VAL A 119 7.02 2.15 3.74
N PRO A 120 7.50 0.89 3.54
CA PRO A 120 8.89 0.55 3.84
C PRO A 120 9.92 1.33 2.99
N PHE A 121 9.49 1.85 1.84
CA PHE A 121 10.34 2.56 0.89
C PHE A 121 10.22 4.09 1.05
N SER A 122 9.03 4.62 1.36
CA SER A 122 8.82 6.08 1.42
C SER A 122 9.19 6.73 2.74
N THR A 123 9.31 5.97 3.83
CA THR A 123 9.49 6.55 5.17
C THR A 123 10.94 6.53 5.68
N MET A 124 11.79 5.65 5.13
CA MET A 124 13.13 5.36 5.65
C MET A 124 14.25 5.69 4.66
N GLY A 125 14.03 6.65 3.76
CA GLY A 125 15.10 7.18 2.91
C GLY A 125 15.52 6.29 1.73
N TYR A 126 14.68 5.38 1.25
CA TYR A 126 15.01 4.43 0.18
C TYR A 126 15.69 5.05 -1.06
N THR A 127 15.24 6.24 -1.49
CA THR A 127 15.76 6.93 -2.67
C THR A 127 16.91 7.90 -2.37
N THR A 128 17.13 8.25 -1.11
CA THR A 128 18.09 9.30 -0.70
C THR A 128 19.27 8.78 0.11
N ASP A 129 19.04 7.75 0.94
CA ASP A 129 20.02 7.09 1.79
C ASP A 129 19.68 5.59 1.90
N LYS A 130 20.11 4.84 0.87
CA LYS A 130 19.81 3.41 0.76
C LYS A 130 20.55 2.57 1.82
N ASP A 131 21.66 3.06 2.37
CA ASP A 131 22.39 2.33 3.40
C ASP A 131 21.69 2.45 4.75
N TYR A 132 21.17 3.63 5.10
CA TYR A 132 20.28 3.78 6.26
C TYR A 132 19.01 2.93 6.11
N TRP A 133 18.38 2.93 4.94
CA TRP A 133 17.18 2.10 4.69
C TRP A 133 17.42 0.60 4.98
N LYS A 134 18.58 0.05 4.59
CA LYS A 134 18.95 -1.35 4.85
C LYS A 134 19.08 -1.70 6.34
N GLU A 135 19.25 -0.71 7.22
CA GLU A 135 19.27 -0.97 8.67
C GLU A 135 17.88 -1.39 9.19
N TRP A 136 16.81 -0.96 8.52
CA TRP A 136 15.43 -1.14 8.96
C TRP A 136 14.64 -2.16 8.13
N PHE A 137 15.13 -2.47 6.93
CA PHE A 137 14.49 -3.37 5.99
C PHE A 137 15.27 -4.69 5.84
N PRO A 138 14.61 -5.87 5.90
CA PRO A 138 13.18 -6.07 6.10
C PRO A 138 12.77 -5.95 7.57
N GLY A 139 11.52 -5.52 7.81
CA GLY A 139 11.00 -5.38 9.17
C GLY A 139 10.96 -6.71 9.93
N ASP A 140 11.32 -6.73 11.21
CA ASP A 140 11.41 -8.00 11.93
C ASP A 140 10.04 -8.66 12.18
N PHE A 141 9.00 -7.85 12.40
CA PHE A 141 7.69 -8.34 12.83
C PHE A 141 6.55 -7.45 12.34
N VAL A 142 5.51 -8.09 11.78
CA VAL A 142 4.23 -7.47 11.44
C VAL A 142 3.12 -8.24 12.15
N THR A 143 2.14 -7.53 12.73
CA THR A 143 0.93 -8.15 13.28
C THR A 143 -0.31 -7.42 12.83
N GLU A 144 -1.26 -8.15 12.23
CA GLU A 144 -2.52 -7.58 11.73
C GLU A 144 -3.62 -8.64 11.68
N CYS A 145 -4.87 -8.19 11.52
CA CYS A 145 -6.01 -9.09 11.40
C CYS A 145 -5.98 -9.83 10.05
N PHE A 146 -6.01 -11.16 10.03
CA PHE A 146 -5.94 -11.94 8.79
C PHE A 146 -7.08 -11.65 7.80
N PRO A 147 -8.37 -11.66 8.22
CA PRO A 147 -9.48 -11.35 7.34
C PRO A 147 -9.30 -10.05 6.56
N GLY A 148 -9.13 -10.18 5.25
CA GLY A 148 -9.02 -9.08 4.30
C GLY A 148 -7.59 -8.66 3.94
N GLN A 149 -6.57 -9.02 4.72
CA GLN A 149 -5.21 -8.52 4.48
C GLN A 149 -4.45 -9.23 3.35
N PHE A 150 -4.73 -10.52 3.13
CA PHE A 150 -4.23 -11.27 1.96
C PHE A 150 -4.54 -10.58 0.62
N ARG A 151 -5.63 -9.83 0.53
CA ARG A 151 -6.01 -9.09 -0.69
C ARG A 151 -5.51 -7.65 -0.70
N ASN A 152 -5.18 -7.12 0.47
CA ASN A 152 -5.01 -5.71 0.71
C ASN A 152 -3.57 -5.44 1.14
N TRP A 153 -3.31 -5.24 2.44
CA TRP A 153 -2.03 -4.73 2.89
C TRP A 153 -0.87 -5.73 2.77
N PHE A 154 -1.10 -7.01 3.08
CA PHE A 154 -0.07 -8.03 2.94
C PHE A 154 0.33 -8.16 1.48
N TYR A 155 -0.65 -8.32 0.60
CA TYR A 155 -0.41 -8.32 -0.83
C TYR A 155 0.32 -7.06 -1.29
N SER A 156 -0.10 -5.86 -0.87
CA SER A 156 0.52 -4.62 -1.35
C SER A 156 1.98 -4.52 -0.93
N LEU A 157 2.32 -4.90 0.31
CA LEU A 157 3.71 -4.94 0.78
C LEU A 157 4.52 -5.98 0.00
N LEU A 158 3.99 -7.20 -0.14
CA LEU A 158 4.64 -8.30 -0.86
C LEU A 158 4.88 -7.96 -2.33
N ALA A 159 3.88 -7.39 -3.00
CA ALA A 159 3.97 -7.00 -4.41
C ALA A 159 5.00 -5.90 -4.64
N MET A 160 5.00 -4.84 -3.83
CA MET A 160 5.98 -3.76 -3.95
C MET A 160 7.39 -4.28 -3.67
N SER A 161 7.55 -5.08 -2.63
CA SER A 161 8.86 -5.60 -2.22
C SER A 161 9.45 -6.59 -3.22
N ALA A 162 8.61 -7.48 -3.76
CA ALA A 162 9.02 -8.43 -4.79
C ALA A 162 9.46 -7.73 -6.07
N GLU A 163 8.83 -6.60 -6.43
CA GLU A 163 9.17 -5.87 -7.67
C GLU A 163 10.34 -4.91 -7.49
N LEU A 164 10.49 -4.29 -6.32
CA LEU A 164 11.55 -3.29 -6.07
C LEU A 164 12.86 -3.90 -5.60
N GLU A 165 12.82 -4.92 -4.74
CA GLU A 165 14.01 -5.44 -4.04
C GLU A 165 14.11 -6.97 -4.04
N GLU A 166 13.17 -7.68 -4.68
CA GLU A 166 13.13 -9.15 -4.76
C GLU A 166 13.32 -9.85 -3.39
N THR A 167 12.87 -9.21 -2.31
CA THR A 167 13.07 -9.66 -0.92
C THR A 167 11.74 -9.58 -0.17
N ALA A 168 11.55 -10.42 0.86
CA ALA A 168 10.40 -10.32 1.75
C ALA A 168 10.37 -8.97 2.48
N PRO A 169 9.22 -8.28 2.58
CA PRO A 169 9.12 -6.98 3.28
C PRO A 169 9.25 -7.07 4.80
N PHE A 170 9.07 -8.27 5.36
CA PHE A 170 9.17 -8.55 6.78
C PHE A 170 9.62 -9.98 7.04
N LYS A 171 10.24 -10.25 8.19
CA LYS A 171 10.75 -11.58 8.56
C LYS A 171 9.69 -12.48 9.19
N THR A 172 8.84 -11.92 10.06
CA THR A 172 7.75 -12.65 10.72
C THR A 172 6.43 -11.90 10.58
N LEU A 173 5.36 -12.64 10.27
CA LEU A 173 4.00 -12.12 10.24
C LEU A 173 3.13 -12.90 11.22
N LEU A 174 2.55 -12.21 12.20
CA LEU A 174 1.48 -12.72 13.06
C LEU A 174 0.12 -12.24 12.57
N GLY A 175 -0.68 -13.15 12.02
CA GLY A 175 -2.06 -12.87 11.68
C GLY A 175 -3.00 -13.25 12.82
N HIS A 176 -3.83 -12.31 13.27
CA HIS A 176 -4.83 -12.58 14.31
C HIS A 176 -6.27 -12.59 13.77
N GLY A 177 -7.18 -13.20 14.52
CA GLY A 177 -8.60 -13.24 14.19
C GLY A 177 -9.34 -11.92 14.40
N LEU A 178 -10.62 -11.89 14.00
CA LEU A 178 -11.54 -10.81 14.35
C LEU A 178 -11.97 -10.94 15.81
N VAL A 179 -12.04 -9.80 16.51
CA VAL A 179 -12.64 -9.74 17.85
C VAL A 179 -14.15 -9.98 17.73
N LYS A 180 -14.69 -10.80 18.62
CA LYS A 180 -16.11 -11.16 18.69
C LYS A 180 -16.72 -10.63 19.98
N ASP A 181 -18.05 -10.50 20.00
CA ASP A 181 -18.80 -10.23 21.22
C ASP A 181 -18.83 -11.46 22.17
N GLU A 182 -19.42 -11.31 23.35
CA GLU A 182 -19.50 -12.36 24.37
C GLU A 182 -20.28 -13.61 23.93
N THR A 183 -21.05 -13.51 22.85
CA THR A 183 -21.83 -14.63 22.26
C THR A 183 -21.14 -15.25 21.04
N GLY A 184 -19.96 -14.74 20.65
CA GLY A 184 -19.22 -15.17 19.48
C GLY A 184 -19.63 -14.51 18.16
N ARG A 185 -20.49 -13.48 18.19
CA ARG A 185 -20.92 -12.76 16.98
C ARG A 185 -19.95 -11.65 16.62
N ASP A 186 -19.96 -11.25 15.35
CA ASP A 186 -19.29 -10.03 14.90
C ASP A 186 -19.88 -8.80 15.57
N MET A 187 -19.02 -7.86 15.91
CA MET A 187 -19.40 -6.60 16.58
C MET A 187 -19.82 -5.57 15.53
N HIS A 188 -21.07 -5.13 15.59
CA HIS A 188 -21.62 -4.15 14.66
C HIS A 188 -22.38 -3.05 15.40
N LYS A 189 -22.08 -1.78 15.06
CA LYS A 189 -22.77 -0.61 15.64
C LYS A 189 -24.30 -0.72 15.51
N SER A 190 -24.78 -1.20 14.35
CA SER A 190 -26.21 -1.35 14.06
C SER A 190 -26.89 -2.46 14.86
N TRP A 191 -26.14 -3.42 15.41
CA TRP A 191 -26.70 -4.51 16.22
C TRP A 191 -26.69 -4.19 17.72
N GLY A 192 -26.08 -3.07 18.11
CA GLY A 192 -25.98 -2.66 19.51
C GLY A 192 -25.01 -3.50 20.35
N ASN A 193 -24.23 -4.39 19.73
CA ASN A 193 -23.25 -5.26 20.39
C ASN A 193 -21.80 -4.76 20.25
N ALA A 194 -21.60 -3.55 19.71
CA ALA A 194 -20.27 -2.95 19.66
C ALA A 194 -19.86 -2.45 21.05
N ILE A 195 -18.69 -2.89 21.51
CA ILE A 195 -18.04 -2.42 22.73
C ILE A 195 -17.00 -1.37 22.32
N TRP A 196 -17.12 -0.18 22.89
CA TRP A 196 -16.16 0.89 22.64
C TRP A 196 -14.93 0.73 23.51
N PHE A 197 -13.76 1.04 22.94
CA PHE A 197 -12.48 0.89 23.64
C PHE A 197 -12.46 1.69 24.94
N ASP A 198 -12.90 2.96 24.90
CA ASP A 198 -12.85 3.85 26.07
C ASP A 198 -13.69 3.30 27.24
N ASP A 199 -14.93 2.87 26.95
CA ASP A 199 -15.83 2.26 27.95
C ASP A 199 -15.24 0.98 28.55
N ALA A 200 -14.63 0.14 27.71
CA ALA A 200 -13.97 -1.08 28.17
C ALA A 200 -12.74 -0.76 29.03
N ALA A 201 -11.90 0.16 28.59
CA ALA A 201 -10.68 0.55 29.30
C ALA A 201 -10.99 1.17 30.66
N GLU A 202 -12.03 2.01 30.76
CA GLU A 202 -12.47 2.60 32.02
C GLU A 202 -13.04 1.54 32.99
N LYS A 203 -13.77 0.55 32.47
CA LYS A 203 -14.43 -0.48 33.30
C LYS A 203 -13.49 -1.60 33.77
N MET A 204 -12.65 -2.14 32.89
CA MET A 204 -11.79 -3.30 33.20
C MET A 204 -10.31 -2.97 33.35
N GLY A 205 -9.87 -1.79 32.91
CA GLY A 205 -8.46 -1.41 32.90
C GLY A 205 -7.70 -1.95 31.69
N VAL A 206 -6.79 -1.12 31.16
CA VAL A 206 -6.03 -1.43 29.93
C VAL A 206 -5.10 -2.64 30.08
N ASP A 207 -4.57 -2.89 31.27
CA ASP A 207 -3.66 -4.03 31.50
C ASP A 207 -4.39 -5.37 31.43
N VAL A 208 -5.61 -5.43 31.96
CA VAL A 208 -6.47 -6.62 31.87
C VAL A 208 -6.84 -6.89 30.42
N MET A 209 -7.16 -5.85 29.64
CA MET A 209 -7.42 -5.98 28.20
C MET A 209 -6.21 -6.54 27.46
N ARG A 210 -5.02 -5.96 27.68
CA ARG A 210 -3.78 -6.40 27.02
C ARG A 210 -3.46 -7.85 27.37
N TRP A 211 -3.57 -8.24 28.64
CA TRP A 211 -3.39 -9.62 29.09
C TRP A 211 -4.39 -10.57 28.41
N MET A 212 -5.67 -10.19 28.39
CA MET A 212 -6.74 -10.99 27.78
C MET A 212 -6.48 -11.24 26.29
N TYR A 213 -6.05 -10.23 25.52
CA TYR A 213 -5.78 -10.42 24.09
C TYR A 213 -4.44 -11.11 23.82
N ALA A 214 -3.41 -10.86 24.63
CA ALA A 214 -2.12 -11.52 24.48
C ALA A 214 -2.16 -13.02 24.80
N THR A 215 -3.12 -13.48 25.62
CA THR A 215 -3.28 -14.89 26.01
C THR A 215 -4.14 -15.72 25.05
N GLN A 216 -4.67 -15.11 23.97
CA GLN A 216 -5.55 -15.78 23.00
C GLN A 216 -4.78 -16.56 21.92
N ASN A 217 -3.44 -16.44 21.88
CA ASN A 217 -2.56 -17.13 20.93
C ASN A 217 -1.80 -18.27 21.58
#